data_AF-A0A7V7TEJ7-F1
#
_entry.id   AF-A0A7V7TEJ7-F1
#
_cell.length_a   1.000
_cell.length_b   1.000
_cell.length_c   1.000
_cell.angle_alpha   90.00
_cell.angle_beta   90.00
_cell.angle_gamma   90.00
#
_symmetry.space_group_name_H-M   'P 1'
#
loop_
_entity.id
_entity.type
_entity.pdbx_description
1 polymer ?
#
loop_
_entity_poly.entity_id
_entity_poly.type
_entity_poly.pdbx_seq_one_letter_code
_entity_poly.pdbx_strand_id
1 'polypeptide(L)' 'MVIKMEMRTLKYQVMGKGTWITATVSRAVADQLAMEYQSYGWPVEICAAEQTMTFDRNAA' A
#
# COMPACT_ATOMS: atom_id res chain seq x y z
N MET A 1 -17.98 -9.62 13.99
CA MET A 1 -17.00 -10.22 13.05
C MET A 1 -15.84 -9.25 12.94
N VAL A 2 -14.64 -9.68 13.32
CA VAL A 2 -13.44 -8.85 13.23
C VAL A 2 -12.92 -8.88 11.79
N ILE A 3 -12.71 -7.71 11.19
CA ILE A 3 -12.05 -7.61 9.89
C ILE A 3 -10.57 -7.34 10.16
N LYS A 4 -9.71 -8.29 9.80
CA LYS A 4 -8.25 -8.12 9.81
C LYS A 4 -7.84 -7.49 8.49
N MET A 5 -7.22 -6.32 8.55
CA MET A 5 -6.67 -5.63 7.40
C MET A 5 -5.15 -5.64 7.52
N GLU A 6 -4.50 -6.34 6.59
CA GLU A 6 -3.05 -6.33 6.47
C GLU A 6 -2.62 -5.02 5.80
N MET A 7 -1.74 -4.27 6.45
CA MET A 7 -1.17 -3.05 5.90
C MET A 7 0.16 -3.35 5.22
N ARG A 8 0.47 -2.59 4.18
CA ARG A 8 1.74 -2.61 3.46
C ARG A 8 2.20 -1.20 3.19
N THR A 9 3.51 -0.99 3.21
CA THR A 9 4.10 0.28 2.82
C THR A 9 4.52 0.19 1.37
N LEU A 10 3.82 0.96 0.54
CA LEU A 10 4.14 1.17 -0.86
C LEU A 10 5.11 2.35 -0.96
N LYS A 11 6.25 2.15 -1.61
CA LYS A 11 7.18 3.22 -2.00
C LYS A 11 7.20 3.31 -3.52
N TYR A 12 7.16 4.52 -4.05
CA TYR A 12 7.24 4.72 -5.50
C TYR A 12 7.91 6.04 -5.84
N GLN A 13 8.46 6.14 -7.04
CA GLN A 13 9.06 7.37 -7.55
C GLN A 13 8.37 7.79 -8.85
N VAL A 14 7.78 9.00 -8.84
CA VAL A 14 7.12 9.55 -10.03
C VAL A 14 8.15 9.71 -11.15
N MET A 15 7.89 9.08 -12.30
CA MET A 15 8.75 9.14 -13.49
C MET A 15 10.21 8.72 -13.26
N GLY A 16 10.51 7.98 -12.17
CA GLY A 16 11.88 7.64 -11.82
C GLY A 16 12.76 8.85 -11.52
N LYS A 17 12.19 10.01 -11.16
CA LYS A 17 12.94 11.23 -10.80
C LYS A 17 12.41 11.85 -9.49
N GLY A 18 13.33 12.27 -8.62
CA GLY A 18 12.99 12.93 -7.35
C GLY A 18 12.87 11.99 -6.15
N THR A 19 12.21 12.46 -5.10
CA THR A 19 12.10 11.78 -3.81
C THR A 19 11.14 10.60 -3.87
N TRP A 20 11.50 9.51 -3.18
CA TRP A 20 10.60 8.38 -2.97
C TRP A 20 9.38 8.80 -2.15
N ILE A 21 8.19 8.54 -2.69
CA ILE A 21 6.93 8.75 -2.00
C ILE A 21 6.57 7.46 -1.28
N THR A 22 6.22 7.55 0.00
CA THR A 22 5.86 6.39 0.82
C THR A 22 4.42 6.51 1.29
N ALA A 23 3.61 5.47 1.08
CA ALA A 23 2.24 5.39 1.53
C ALA A 23 1.99 4.05 2.23
N THR A 24 1.37 4.08 3.41
CA THR A 24 0.95 2.86 4.12
C THR A 24 -0.53 2.64 3.86
N VAL A 25 -0.85 1.60 3.11
CA VAL A 25 -2.21 1.26 2.65
C VAL A 25 -2.49 -0.21 2.90
N SER A 26 -3.72 -0.68 2.66
CA SER A 26 -4.01 -2.11 2.76
C SER A 26 -3.24 -2.91 1.70
N ARG A 27 -3.01 -4.20 1.95
CA ARG A 27 -2.35 -5.11 1.02
C ARG A 27 -2.98 -5.07 -0.38
N ALA A 28 -4.31 -5.14 -0.46
CA ALA A 28 -5.02 -5.12 -1.74
C ALA A 28 -4.79 -3.81 -2.51
N VAL A 29 -4.79 -2.67 -1.80
CA VAL A 29 -4.53 -1.36 -2.41
C VAL A 29 -3.07 -1.23 -2.82
N ALA A 30 -2.12 -1.67 -1.99
CA ALA A 30 -0.70 -1.65 -2.33
C ALA A 30 -0.39 -2.46 -3.58
N ASP A 31 -0.96 -3.67 -3.69
CA ASP A 31 -0.74 -4.56 -4.83
C ASP A 31 -1.35 -3.95 -6.12
N GLN A 32 -2.55 -3.36 -6.05
CA GLN A 32 -3.20 -2.69 -7.18
C GLN A 32 -2.42 -1.44 -7.64
N LEU A 33 -2.07 -0.55 -6.72
CA LEU A 33 -1.31 0.66 -7.04
C LEU A 33 0.05 0.33 -7.62
N ALA A 34 0.72 -0.71 -7.12
CA ALA A 34 1.99 -1.13 -7.66
C ALA A 34 1.89 -1.59 -9.12
N MET A 35 0.83 -2.31 -9.49
CA MET A 35 0.59 -2.69 -10.89
C MET A 35 0.39 -1.46 -11.78
N GLU A 36 -0.44 -0.50 -11.34
CA GLU A 36 -0.70 0.73 -12.10
C GLU A 36 0.56 1.57 -12.27
N TYR A 37 1.31 1.78 -11.19
CA TYR A 37 2.53 2.61 -11.21
C TYR A 37 3.66 1.95 -12.01
N GLN A 38 3.80 0.63 -11.95
CA GLN A 38 4.73 -0.10 -12.82
C GLN A 38 4.35 0.01 -14.30
N SER A 39 3.05 0.01 -14.63
CA SER A 39 2.56 0.23 -15.99
C SER A 39 2.94 1.62 -16.53
N TYR A 40 3.02 2.61 -15.65
CA TYR A 40 3.53 3.95 -15.99
C TYR A 40 5.07 4.03 -16.08
N GLY A 41 5.77 2.92 -15.87
CA GLY A 41 7.23 2.85 -15.87
C GLY A 41 7.87 3.45 -14.62
N TRP A 42 7.10 3.62 -13.54
CA TRP A 42 7.63 4.16 -12.29
C TRP A 42 8.26 3.04 -11.46
N PRO A 43 9.42 3.27 -10.84
CA PRO A 43 9.97 2.30 -9.90
C PRO A 43 9.10 2.25 -8.64
N VAL A 44 8.76 1.04 -8.22
CA VAL A 44 7.87 0.75 -7.09
C VAL A 44 8.50 -0.33 -6.20
N GLU A 45 8.35 -0.18 -4.88
CA GLU A 45 8.74 -1.15 -3.86
C GLU A 45 7.59 -1.35 -2.87
N ILE A 46 7.30 -2.59 -2.50
CA ILE A 46 6.32 -2.92 -1.45
C ILE A 46 7.07 -3.55 -0.28
N CYS A 47 6.97 -2.92 0.89
CA CYS A 47 7.45 -3.49 2.15
C CYS A 47 6.27 -3.97 3.00
N ALA A 48 6.51 -5.03 3.79
CA ALA A 48 5.60 -5.40 4.86
C ALA A 48 5.52 -4.24 5.87
N ALA A 49 4.32 -3.75 6.15
CA ALA A 49 4.13 -2.89 7.30
C ALA A 49 3.93 -3.80 8.51
N GLU A 50 4.64 -3.55 9.61
CA GLU A 50 4.51 -4.34 10.84
C GLU A 50 3.13 -4.18 11.53
N GLN A 51 2.23 -3.39 10.94
CA GLN A 51 0.94 -3.04 11.52
C GLN A 51 -0.18 -3.86 10.87
N THR A 52 -0.70 -4.83 11.63
CA THR A 52 -1.99 -5.47 11.31
C THR A 52 -3.10 -4.64 11.94
N MET A 53 -3.89 -3.96 11.13
CA MET A 53 -5.04 -3.20 11.64
C MET A 53 -6.22 -4.14 11.83
N THR A 54 -6.81 -4.06 13.03
CA THR A 54 -7.97 -4.86 13.40
C THR A 54 -9.15 -3.92 13.55
N PHE A 55 -10.19 -4.09 12.73
CA PHE A 55 -11.40 -3.30 12.80
C PHE A 55 -12.54 -4.14 13.36
N ASP A 56 -13.14 -3.68 14.45
CA ASP A 56 -14.39 -4.21 14.96
C ASP A 56 -15.54 -3.64 14.14
N ARG A 57 -16.17 -4.49 13.31
CA ARG A 57 -17.40 -4.14 12.64
C ARG A 57 -18.55 -4.22 13.65
N ASN A 58 -18.72 -3.19 14.48
CA ASN A 58 -19.94 -3.01 15.25
C ASN A 58 -20.80 -1.95 14.56
N ALA A 59 -21.95 -2.39 14.06
CA ALA A 59 -22.92 -1.61 13.31
C ALA A 59 -23.52 -0.49 14.17
N ALA A 60 -23.68 0.68 13.57
CA ALA A 60 -24.68 1.68 13.92
C ALA A 60 -25.31 2.18 12.62
#